data_AF-A0A8T3MJA5-F1
#
_entry.id   AF-A0A8T3MJA5-F1
#
_cell.length_a   1.000
_cell.length_b   1.000
_cell.length_c   1.000
_cell.angle_alpha   90.00
_cell.angle_beta   90.00
_cell.angle_gamma   90.00
#
_symmetry.space_group_name_H-M   'P 1'
#
loop_
_entity.id
_entity.type
_entity.pdbx_description
1 polymer ?
#
loop_
_entity_poly.entity_id
_entity_poly.type
_entity_poly.pdbx_seq_one_letter_code
_entity_poly.pdbx_strand_id
1 'polypeptide(L)' 'MMFRVPAVLFIAVALAASFQLGRAVPAESARAAEWETVGELQRPRAYGRAVPLSTGEILVVGGLDPDDPEVMSHR' A
#
# COMPACT_ATOMS: atom_id res chain seq x y z
N MET A 1 39.90 21.58 47.82
CA MET A 1 39.19 20.54 47.03
C MET A 1 37.71 20.66 47.36
N MET A 2 36.79 20.41 46.41
CA MET A 2 35.31 20.34 46.58
C MET A 2 34.50 21.58 46.14
N PHE A 3 34.31 21.81 44.82
CA PHE A 3 33.17 22.58 44.26
C PHE A 3 33.08 22.44 42.72
N ARG A 4 33.31 21.25 42.16
CA ARG A 4 33.27 21.04 40.68
C ARG A 4 32.43 19.84 40.23
N VAL A 5 31.56 19.34 41.11
CA VAL A 5 30.68 18.18 40.83
C VAL A 5 29.26 18.56 40.32
N PRO A 6 28.62 19.68 40.71
CA PRO A 6 27.20 19.90 40.36
C PRO A 6 27.00 20.19 38.86
N ALA A 7 27.92 20.92 38.23
CA ALA A 7 27.82 21.25 36.81
C ALA A 7 27.96 20.03 35.89
N VAL A 8 28.82 19.07 36.25
CA VAL A 8 29.06 17.84 35.47
C VAL A 8 27.82 16.93 35.50
N LEU A 9 27.15 16.84 36.65
CA LEU A 9 25.92 16.06 36.79
C LEU A 9 24.77 16.66 35.98
N PHE A 10 24.63 18.00 35.98
CA PHE A 10 23.64 18.70 35.18
C PHE A 10 23.85 18.52 33.67
N ILE A 11 25.10 18.60 33.20
CA ILE A 11 25.45 18.36 31.79
C ILE A 11 25.19 16.90 31.40
N ALA A 12 25.49 15.94 32.28
CA ALA A 12 25.23 14.52 32.02
C ALA A 12 23.73 14.22 31.89
N VAL A 13 22.89 14.83 32.75
CA VAL A 13 21.42 14.69 32.67
C VAL A 13 20.88 15.38 31.42
N ALA A 14 21.39 16.55 31.06
CA ALA A 14 20.99 17.25 29.84
C ALA A 14 21.36 16.48 28.56
N LEU A 15 22.55 15.87 28.52
CA LEU A 15 22.99 15.00 27.42
C LEU A 15 22.15 13.71 27.33
N ALA A 16 21.85 13.08 28.47
CA ALA A 16 20.99 11.90 28.52
C ALA A 16 19.55 12.21 28.09
N ALA A 17 19.01 13.38 28.44
CA ALA A 17 17.70 13.84 27.97
C ALA A 17 17.70 14.15 26.46
N SER A 18 18.81 14.64 25.92
CA SER A 18 18.96 14.94 24.48
C SER A 18 18.97 13.67 23.62
N PHE A 19 19.49 12.57 24.16
CA PHE A 19 19.48 11.25 23.52
C PHE A 19 18.05 10.68 23.35
N GLN A 20 17.07 11.20 24.09
CA GLN A 20 15.68 10.73 24.07
C GLN A 20 14.78 11.43 23.02
N LEU A 21 15.26 12.51 22.38
CA LEU A 21 14.48 13.20 21.33
C LEU A 21 14.63 12.57 19.94
N GLY A 22 15.57 11.65 19.75
CA GLY A 22 15.62 10.77 18.58
C GLY A 22 14.58 9.65 18.68
N ARG A 23 13.30 9.99 18.91
CA ARG A 23 12.24 8.98 18.85
C ARG A 23 12.26 8.40 17.45
N ALA A 24 12.54 7.11 17.34
CA ALA A 24 12.30 6.36 16.12
C ALA A 24 10.86 6.69 15.69
N VAL A 25 10.71 7.34 14.54
CA VAL A 25 9.41 7.39 13.86
C VAL A 25 9.02 5.92 13.70
N PRO A 26 7.90 5.45 14.27
CA PRO A 26 7.47 4.09 14.03
C PRO A 26 7.39 3.94 12.51
N ALA A 27 8.16 3.01 11.94
CA ALA A 27 7.99 2.67 10.55
C ALA A 27 6.57 2.13 10.42
N GLU A 28 5.69 2.89 9.74
CA GLU A 28 4.36 2.41 9.38
C GLU A 28 4.59 1.09 8.63
N SER A 29 4.10 -0.01 9.18
CA SER A 29 4.22 -1.30 8.53
C SER A 29 3.42 -1.21 7.25
N ALA A 30 4.09 -1.16 6.09
CA ALA A 30 3.40 -1.23 4.81
C ALA A 30 2.65 -2.57 4.78
N ARG A 31 1.32 -2.51 4.89
CA ARG A 31 0.50 -3.70 4.63
C ARG A 31 0.64 -4.04 3.16
N ALA A 32 0.94 -5.30 2.87
CA ALA A 32 0.82 -5.81 1.52
C ALA A 32 -0.63 -5.62 1.08
N ALA A 33 -0.82 -5.14 -0.14
CA ALA A 33 -2.14 -5.21 -0.77
C ALA A 33 -2.49 -6.69 -0.94
N GLU A 34 -3.68 -7.09 -0.50
CA GLU A 34 -4.20 -8.43 -0.70
C GLU A 34 -5.13 -8.42 -1.93
N TRP A 35 -5.06 -9.50 -2.71
CA TRP A 35 -6.01 -9.72 -3.78
C TRP A 35 -7.28 -10.33 -3.21
N GLU A 36 -8.42 -9.76 -3.54
CA GLU A 36 -9.74 -10.26 -3.17
C GLU A 36 -10.61 -10.46 -4.42
N THR A 37 -11.35 -11.56 -4.47
CA THR A 37 -12.36 -11.80 -5.51
C THR A 37 -13.60 -10.97 -5.21
N VAL A 38 -13.87 -9.95 -6.03
CA VAL A 38 -15.02 -9.04 -5.85
C VAL A 38 -16.30 -9.49 -6.55
N GLY A 39 -16.22 -10.50 -7.41
CA GLY A 39 -17.34 -11.04 -8.18
C GLY A 39 -16.92 -11.54 -9.55
N GLU A 40 -17.86 -12.17 -10.26
CA GLU A 40 -17.66 -12.72 -11.60
C GLU A 40 -18.34 -11.85 -12.66
N LEU A 41 -17.72 -11.75 -13.84
CA LEU A 41 -18.36 -11.14 -14.99
C LEU A 41 -19.51 -12.01 -15.49
N GLN A 42 -20.56 -11.38 -16.01
CA GLN A 42 -21.72 -12.09 -16.59
C GLN A 42 -21.36 -12.90 -17.85
N ARG A 43 -20.28 -12.52 -18.53
CA ARG A 43 -19.72 -13.22 -19.69
C ARG A 43 -18.20 -13.20 -19.58
N PRO A 44 -17.49 -14.31 -19.88
CA PRO A 44 -16.05 -14.34 -20.00
C PRO A 44 -15.55 -13.30 -21.00
N ARG A 45 -14.44 -12.63 -20.69
CA ARG A 45 -13.84 -11.62 -21.57
C ARG A 45 -12.32 -11.65 -21.45
N ALA A 46 -11.63 -11.85 -22.57
CA ALA A 46 -10.20 -11.57 -22.73
C ALA A 46 -10.00 -10.37 -23.67
N TYR A 47 -8.96 -9.56 -23.48
CA TYR A 47 -8.66 -8.39 -24.34
C TYR A 47 -9.78 -7.32 -24.40
N GLY A 48 -10.67 -7.27 -23.40
CA GLY A 48 -11.70 -6.23 -23.27
C GLY A 48 -11.16 -4.93 -22.65
N ARG A 49 -12.05 -3.94 -22.46
CA ARG A 49 -11.72 -2.67 -21.81
C ARG A 49 -12.63 -2.43 -20.61
N ALA A 50 -12.03 -2.03 -19.49
CA ALA A 50 -12.74 -1.51 -18.31
C ALA A 50 -12.61 0.02 -18.30
N VAL A 51 -13.75 0.72 -18.29
CA VAL A 51 -13.82 2.19 -18.31
C VAL A 51 -14.58 2.66 -17.07
N PRO A 52 -13.95 3.44 -16.18
CA PRO A 52 -14.65 4.03 -15.04
C PRO A 52 -15.64 5.09 -15.54
N LEU A 53 -16.84 5.09 -14.97
CA LEU A 53 -17.87 6.11 -15.23
C LEU A 53 -17.90 7.14 -14.10
N SER A 54 -18.46 8.32 -14.38
CA SER A 54 -18.65 9.37 -13.37
C SER A 54 -19.63 8.98 -12.25
N THR A 55 -20.46 7.96 -12.47
CA THR A 55 -21.36 7.38 -11.47
C THR A 55 -20.64 6.51 -10.43
N GLY A 56 -19.37 6.17 -10.66
CA GLY A 56 -18.60 5.24 -9.84
C GLY A 56 -18.69 3.78 -10.30
N GLU A 57 -19.52 3.48 -11.29
CA GLU A 57 -19.60 2.16 -11.91
C GLU A 57 -18.47 1.94 -12.92
N ILE A 58 -18.22 0.67 -13.28
CA ILE A 58 -17.24 0.29 -14.30
C ILE A 58 -17.98 -0.29 -15.50
N LEU A 59 -17.86 0.38 -16.65
CA LEU A 59 -18.34 -0.13 -17.93
C LEU A 59 -17.29 -1.08 -18.52
N VAL A 60 -17.65 -2.35 -18.64
CA VAL A 60 -16.84 -3.38 -19.29
C VAL A 60 -17.36 -3.65 -20.70
N VAL A 61 -16.54 -3.39 -21.73
CA VAL A 61 -16.93 -3.49 -23.15
C VAL A 61 -15.93 -4.30 -23.98
N GLY A 62 -16.44 -4.92 -25.05
CA GLY A 62 -15.68 -5.75 -25.97
C GLY A 62 -15.13 -7.02 -25.31
N GLY A 63 -14.00 -7.49 -25.87
CA GLY A 63 -13.32 -8.71 -25.45
C GLY A 63 -13.82 -9.97 -26.14
N LEU A 64 -12.99 -11.01 -26.08
CA LEU A 64 -13.22 -12.33 -26.65
C LEU A 64 -13.72 -13.28 -25.56
N ASP A 65 -14.71 -14.08 -25.91
CA ASP A 65 -15.12 -15.22 -25.10
C ASP A 65 -14.26 -16.43 -25.54
N PRO A 66 -13.53 -17.11 -24.63
CA PRO A 66 -12.73 -18.27 -24.97
C PRO A 66 -13.55 -19.46 -25.49
N ASP A 67 -14.86 -19.47 -25.27
CA ASP A 67 -15.75 -20.53 -25.76
C ASP A 67 -16.45 -20.14 -27.09
N ASP A 68 -16.17 -18.95 -27.63
CA ASP A 68 -16.70 -18.50 -28.92
C ASP A 68 -16.14 -19.37 -30.08
N PRO A 69 -16.99 -20.03 -30.88
CA PRO A 69 -16.56 -20.88 -32.00
C PRO A 69 -15.68 -20.15 -33.04
N GLU A 70 -15.91 -18.86 -33.28
CA GLU A 70 -15.11 -18.08 -34.24
C GLU A 70 -13.69 -17.83 -33.72
N VAL A 71 -13.55 -17.67 -32.40
CA VAL A 71 -12.25 -17.53 -31.74
C VAL A 71 -11.52 -18.88 -31.70
N MET A 72 -12.26 -19.97 -31.49
CA MET A 72 -11.69 -21.33 -31.42
C MET A 72 -11.24 -21.89 -32.77
N SER A 73 -11.85 -21.49 -33.89
CA SER A 73 -11.50 -22.03 -35.22
C SER A 73 -10.12 -21.62 -35.73
N HIS A 74 -9.44 -20.67 -35.07
CA HIS A 74 -8.14 -20.12 -35.46
C HIS A 74 -6.98 -20.59 -34.57
N ARG A 75 -7.16 -21.65 -33.77
CA ARG A 75 -6.11 -22.24 -32.92
C ARG A 75 -5.27 -23.30 -33.61
#